data_AF-A0A1H9MTS3-F1
#
_entry.id   AF-A0A1H9MTS3-F1
#
_cell.length_a   1.000
_cell.length_b   1.000
_cell.length_c   1.000
_cell.angle_alpha   90.00
_cell.angle_beta   90.00
_cell.angle_gamma   90.00
#
_symmetry.space_group_name_H-M   'P 1'
#
loop_
_entity.id
_entity.type
_entity.pdbx_description
1 polymer ?
#
loop_
_entity_poly.entity_id
_entity_poly.type
_entity_poly.pdbx_seq_one_letter_code
_entity_poly.pdbx_strand_id
1 'polypeptide(L)'
;MTQAIREGDATTTGGTVLKASGTLTWEGRRVARMGDPVWCPECEQVGFIAQGNPTFIDQLIAVATHRQVVKCGCADGINRLIASQDQLVADMDAAIAIPKDEARKARKRAEQLGKLRREAERLAAAVTAPSWFPAIDAIPRTAGLACAEGPDGSAAYWPDAIRASSPSC
;
A
#
# COMPACT_ATOMS: atom_id res chain seq x y z
N MET A 1 -30.29 6.60 5.51
CA MET A 1 -28.96 6.90 6.06
C MET A 1 -27.97 5.81 5.68
N THR A 2 -26.84 6.18 5.06
CA THR A 2 -25.76 5.25 4.69
C THR A 2 -24.39 5.88 4.96
N GLN A 3 -23.40 5.08 5.36
CA GLN A 3 -22.07 5.57 5.72
C GLN A 3 -21.29 5.99 4.47
N ALA A 4 -20.53 7.08 4.59
CA ALA A 4 -19.60 7.54 3.56
C ALA A 4 -18.31 6.71 3.56
N ILE A 5 -17.80 6.46 2.37
CA ILE A 5 -16.58 5.71 2.13
C ILE A 5 -15.37 6.64 2.15
N ARG A 6 -14.24 6.14 2.64
CA ARG A 6 -12.99 6.90 2.75
C ARG A 6 -11.82 6.19 2.05
N GLU A 7 -10.76 6.93 1.80
CA GLU A 7 -9.49 6.43 1.29
C GLU A 7 -8.97 5.29 2.17
N GLY A 8 -8.76 4.09 1.62
CA GLY A 8 -8.33 2.89 2.34
C GLY A 8 -9.45 1.95 2.79
N ASP A 9 -10.72 2.29 2.53
CA ASP A 9 -11.84 1.41 2.88
C ASP A 9 -11.84 0.14 2.02
N ALA A 10 -12.33 -0.93 2.61
CA ALA A 10 -12.34 -2.25 2.00
C ALA A 10 -13.51 -2.42 1.02
N THR A 11 -13.39 -3.44 0.19
CA THR A 11 -14.47 -3.90 -0.69
C THR A 11 -14.82 -5.35 -0.39
N THR A 12 -15.98 -5.80 -0.85
CA THR A 12 -16.45 -7.18 -0.71
C THR A 12 -15.50 -8.21 -1.30
N THR A 13 -14.70 -7.84 -2.30
CA THR A 13 -13.71 -8.71 -2.95
C THR A 13 -12.32 -8.60 -2.31
N GLY A 14 -12.19 -8.01 -1.12
CA GLY A 14 -10.90 -7.82 -0.44
C GLY A 14 -10.02 -6.72 -1.05
N GLY A 15 -10.57 -5.92 -1.96
CA GLY A 15 -9.90 -4.74 -2.53
C GLY A 15 -9.97 -3.51 -1.63
N THR A 16 -9.30 -2.44 -2.07
CA THR A 16 -9.12 -1.23 -1.24
C THR A 16 -9.25 0.03 -2.08
N VAL A 17 -9.92 1.05 -1.55
CA VAL A 17 -9.98 2.39 -2.17
C VAL A 17 -8.59 3.04 -2.09
N LEU A 18 -8.00 3.38 -3.24
CA LEU A 18 -6.60 3.81 -3.30
C LEU A 18 -6.40 5.27 -2.96
N LYS A 19 -7.00 6.16 -3.74
CA LYS A 19 -6.84 7.60 -3.59
C LYS A 19 -8.20 8.24 -3.68
N ALA A 20 -8.65 8.82 -2.58
CA ALA A 20 -9.89 9.59 -2.58
C ALA A 20 -9.61 10.99 -3.13
N SER A 21 -10.46 11.45 -4.05
CA SER A 21 -10.36 12.79 -4.61
C SER A 21 -11.11 13.83 -3.78
N GLY A 22 -11.84 13.42 -2.74
CA GLY A 22 -12.62 14.34 -1.92
C GLY A 22 -11.78 15.42 -1.24
N THR A 23 -12.35 16.61 -1.14
CA THR A 23 -11.81 17.73 -0.37
C THR A 23 -12.11 17.56 1.11
N LEU A 24 -13.24 16.92 1.42
CA LEU A 24 -13.62 16.58 2.78
C LEU A 24 -12.72 15.47 3.33
N THR A 25 -12.25 15.68 4.56
CA THR A 25 -11.50 14.69 5.34
C THR A 25 -12.26 14.34 6.60
N TRP A 26 -12.23 13.05 6.97
CA TRP A 26 -12.86 12.53 8.18
C TRP A 26 -11.92 11.53 8.86
N GLU A 27 -11.59 11.79 10.12
CA GLU A 27 -10.56 11.07 10.90
C GLU A 27 -9.21 10.96 10.14
N GLY A 28 -8.78 12.07 9.53
CA GLY A 28 -7.51 12.13 8.80
C GLY A 28 -7.50 11.41 7.43
N ARG A 29 -8.62 10.82 6.99
CA ARG A 29 -8.75 10.15 5.70
C ARG A 29 -9.69 10.94 4.78
N ARG A 30 -9.33 11.08 3.51
CA ARG A 30 -10.19 11.76 2.53
C ARG A 30 -11.43 10.93 2.21
N VAL A 31 -12.55 11.60 2.00
CA VAL A 31 -13.82 10.98 1.60
C VAL A 31 -13.77 10.61 0.11
N ALA A 32 -14.14 9.38 -0.22
CA ALA A 32 -14.14 8.86 -1.58
C ALA A 32 -15.34 9.36 -2.37
N ARG A 33 -15.12 9.73 -3.63
CA ARG A 33 -16.13 10.20 -4.57
C ARG A 33 -16.34 9.20 -5.69
N MET A 34 -17.47 9.30 -6.40
CA MET A 34 -17.65 8.53 -7.63
C MET A 34 -16.49 8.80 -8.60
N GLY A 35 -16.01 7.75 -9.27
CA GLY A 35 -14.87 7.81 -10.18
C GLY A 35 -13.50 7.67 -9.53
N ASP A 36 -13.41 7.59 -8.20
CA ASP A 36 -12.15 7.34 -7.50
C ASP A 36 -11.64 5.90 -7.74
N PRO A 37 -10.32 5.72 -7.82
CA PRO A 37 -9.70 4.43 -8.12
C PRO A 37 -9.78 3.45 -6.94
N VAL A 38 -10.09 2.20 -7.27
CA VAL A 38 -10.18 1.10 -6.31
C VAL A 38 -9.32 -0.05 -6.80
N TRP A 39 -8.48 -0.60 -5.94
CA TRP A 39 -7.75 -1.83 -6.23
C TRP A 39 -8.62 -3.05 -6.01
N CYS A 40 -8.63 -3.99 -6.94
CA CYS A 40 -9.26 -5.30 -6.77
C CYS A 40 -8.20 -6.41 -6.86
N PRO A 41 -8.00 -7.24 -5.83
CA PRO A 41 -7.06 -8.36 -5.87
C PRO A 41 -7.57 -9.49 -6.77
N GLU A 42 -8.88 -9.69 -6.88
CA GLU A 42 -9.48 -10.78 -7.67
C GLU A 42 -9.14 -10.70 -9.17
N CYS A 43 -9.15 -9.48 -9.73
CA CYS A 43 -8.84 -9.26 -11.13
C CYS A 43 -7.48 -8.58 -11.35
N GLU A 44 -6.69 -8.38 -10.29
CA GLU A 44 -5.38 -7.70 -10.29
C GLU A 44 -5.36 -6.37 -11.08
N GLN A 45 -6.47 -5.65 -11.05
CA GLN A 45 -6.67 -4.43 -11.81
C GLN A 45 -7.21 -3.32 -10.93
N VAL A 46 -6.83 -2.09 -11.27
CA VAL A 46 -7.42 -0.89 -10.67
C VAL A 46 -8.73 -0.62 -11.40
N GLY A 47 -9.83 -0.65 -10.67
CA GLY A 47 -11.15 -0.20 -11.08
C GLY A 47 -11.45 1.21 -10.61
N PHE A 48 -12.73 1.60 -10.69
CA PHE A 48 -13.22 2.88 -10.19
C PHE A 48 -14.62 2.73 -9.58
N ILE A 49 -14.97 3.66 -8.68
CA ILE A 49 -16.30 3.69 -8.07
C ILE A 49 -17.33 4.15 -9.11
N ALA A 50 -18.36 3.36 -9.37
CA ALA A 50 -19.33 3.63 -10.44
C ALA A 50 -20.60 4.34 -9.96
N GLN A 51 -20.79 4.44 -8.65
CA GLN A 51 -21.98 5.02 -8.03
C GLN A 51 -21.59 6.04 -6.97
N GLY A 52 -22.47 7.00 -6.71
CA GLY A 52 -22.34 7.97 -5.62
C GLY A 52 -23.71 8.37 -5.10
N ASN A 53 -23.78 8.91 -3.89
CA ASN A 53 -25.04 9.29 -3.26
C ASN A 53 -25.38 10.75 -3.59
N PRO A 54 -26.52 11.04 -4.26
CA PRO A 54 -26.89 12.41 -4.64
C PRO A 54 -27.21 13.33 -3.46
N THR A 55 -27.50 12.80 -2.26
CA THR A 55 -27.74 13.62 -1.08
C THR A 55 -26.45 14.06 -0.40
N PHE A 56 -25.30 13.51 -0.80
CA PHE A 56 -24.00 13.88 -0.26
C PHE A 56 -23.02 14.20 -1.39
N ILE A 57 -22.80 15.49 -1.62
CA ILE A 57 -22.02 16.00 -2.75
C ILE A 57 -20.80 16.77 -2.23
N ASP A 58 -19.63 16.49 -2.81
CA ASP A 58 -18.39 17.21 -2.58
C ASP A 58 -17.82 17.76 -3.91
N GLN A 59 -17.77 19.09 -4.02
CA GLN A 59 -17.40 19.83 -5.23
C GLN A 59 -18.10 19.33 -6.51
N LEU A 60 -19.44 19.26 -6.48
CA LEU A 60 -20.29 18.82 -7.60
C LEU A 60 -20.19 17.32 -7.97
N ILE A 61 -19.43 16.54 -7.22
CA ILE A 61 -19.30 15.10 -7.43
C ILE A 61 -19.90 14.38 -6.21
N ALA A 62 -20.77 13.41 -6.46
CA ALA A 62 -21.43 12.69 -5.36
C ALA A 62 -20.46 11.72 -4.66
N VAL A 63 -20.56 11.68 -3.34
CA VAL A 63 -19.73 10.88 -2.43
C VAL A 63 -20.12 9.41 -2.53
N ALA A 64 -19.13 8.53 -2.51
CA ALA A 64 -19.36 7.10 -2.49
C ALA A 64 -19.83 6.65 -1.11
N THR A 65 -20.85 5.82 -1.05
CA THR A 65 -21.42 5.30 0.20
C THR A 65 -21.37 3.78 0.28
N HIS A 66 -21.65 3.24 1.46
CA HIS A 66 -21.70 1.80 1.70
C HIS A 66 -22.56 1.06 0.66
N ARG A 67 -22.13 -0.16 0.28
CA ARG A 67 -22.80 -1.07 -0.67
C ARG A 67 -22.89 -0.61 -2.13
N GLN A 68 -22.35 0.56 -2.46
CA GLN A 68 -22.28 1.03 -3.84
C GLN A 68 -21.31 0.23 -4.69
N VAL A 69 -21.61 0.16 -5.99
CA VAL A 69 -20.91 -0.70 -6.94
C VAL A 69 -19.59 -0.10 -7.41
N VAL A 70 -18.56 -0.94 -7.45
CA VAL A 70 -17.26 -0.66 -8.05
C VAL A 70 -17.18 -1.34 -9.41
N LYS A 71 -16.74 -0.59 -10.44
CA LYS A 71 -16.46 -1.15 -11.76
C LYS A 71 -14.97 -1.46 -11.89
N CYS A 72 -14.68 -2.76 -11.98
CA CYS A 72 -13.34 -3.31 -12.23
C CYS A 72 -13.44 -4.37 -13.34
N GLY A 73 -12.42 -5.21 -13.53
CA GLY A 73 -12.44 -6.31 -14.50
C GLY A 73 -13.38 -7.47 -14.13
N CYS A 74 -13.93 -7.48 -12.92
CA CYS A 74 -14.92 -8.47 -12.48
C CYS A 74 -16.30 -8.21 -13.10
N ALA A 75 -17.20 -9.20 -13.01
CA ALA A 75 -18.59 -8.99 -13.44
C ALA A 75 -19.27 -7.88 -12.61
N ASP A 76 -20.15 -7.13 -13.26
CA ASP A 76 -20.85 -5.99 -12.66
C ASP A 76 -21.61 -6.41 -11.38
N GLY A 77 -21.40 -5.68 -10.30
CA GLY A 77 -22.15 -5.86 -9.04
C GLY A 77 -21.54 -6.84 -8.01
N ILE A 78 -20.47 -7.56 -8.36
CA ILE A 78 -19.73 -8.42 -7.42
C ILE A 78 -18.95 -7.56 -6.40
N ASN A 79 -18.30 -6.51 -6.89
CA ASN A 79 -17.47 -5.65 -6.07
C ASN A 79 -18.29 -4.46 -5.51
N ARG A 80 -18.37 -4.38 -4.18
CA ARG A 80 -19.09 -3.35 -3.44
C ARG A 80 -18.24 -2.77 -2.32
N LEU A 81 -18.46 -1.50 -2.02
CA LEU A 81 -17.73 -0.77 -0.99
C LEU A 81 -18.23 -1.11 0.43
N ILE A 82 -17.29 -1.24 1.36
CA ILE A 82 -17.54 -1.49 2.78
C ILE A 82 -16.99 -0.30 3.58
N ALA A 83 -17.86 0.41 4.29
CA ALA A 83 -17.43 1.55 5.09
C ALA A 83 -16.70 1.06 6.36
N SER A 84 -15.59 1.70 6.71
CA SER A 84 -14.85 1.40 7.95
C SER A 84 -15.39 2.13 9.18
N GLN A 85 -16.34 3.05 8.99
CA GLN A 85 -16.85 3.97 10.02
C GLN A 85 -18.37 4.12 9.89
N ASP A 86 -19.01 4.61 10.95
CA ASP A 86 -20.47 4.77 11.05
C ASP A 86 -20.95 6.19 11.43
N GLN A 87 -20.05 7.16 11.58
CA GLN A 87 -20.34 8.53 12.02
C GLN A 87 -20.65 9.51 10.88
N LEU A 88 -19.91 9.45 9.77
CA LEU A 88 -20.13 10.28 8.59
C LEU A 88 -21.13 9.59 7.68
N VAL A 89 -22.35 10.13 7.65
CA VAL A 89 -23.53 9.47 7.06
C VAL A 89 -24.23 10.41 6.08
N ALA A 90 -24.60 9.87 4.91
CA ALA A 90 -25.50 10.52 3.99
C ALA A 90 -26.95 10.37 4.45
N ASP A 91 -27.75 11.43 4.31
CA ASP A 91 -29.14 11.51 4.79
C ASP A 91 -30.01 10.33 4.30
N MET A 92 -29.96 10.05 2.99
CA MET A 92 -30.72 8.96 2.37
C MET A 92 -29.82 7.82 1.88
N ASP A 93 -30.38 6.61 1.75
CA ASP A 93 -29.74 5.54 0.99
C ASP A 93 -30.13 5.69 -0.49
N ALA A 94 -29.30 6.41 -1.24
CA ALA A 94 -29.52 6.70 -2.64
C ALA A 94 -28.23 6.49 -3.43
N ALA A 95 -28.38 6.08 -4.70
CA ALA A 95 -27.25 5.85 -5.60
C ALA A 95 -27.57 6.38 -7.00
N ILE A 96 -26.71 7.26 -7.48
CA ILE A 96 -26.68 7.70 -8.87
C ILE A 96 -25.47 7.08 -9.56
N ALA A 97 -25.65 6.67 -10.81
CA ALA A 97 -24.55 6.17 -11.62
C ALA A 97 -23.71 7.33 -12.16
N ILE A 98 -22.40 7.14 -12.21
CA ILE A 98 -21.48 8.09 -12.82
C ILE A 98 -21.85 8.35 -14.29
N PRO A 99 -21.89 9.61 -14.76
CA PRO A 99 -22.14 9.93 -16.16
C PRO A 99 -21.12 9.24 -17.09
N LYS A 100 -21.54 8.90 -18.33
CA LYS A 100 -20.69 8.13 -19.27
C LYS A 100 -19.34 8.80 -19.56
N ASP A 101 -19.30 10.13 -19.62
CA ASP A 101 -18.08 10.88 -19.92
C ASP A 101 -17.10 10.85 -18.75
N GLU A 102 -17.60 10.96 -17.53
CA GLU A 102 -16.80 10.82 -16.31
C GLU A 102 -16.34 9.38 -16.12
N ALA A 103 -17.20 8.39 -16.39
CA ALA A 103 -16.83 6.99 -16.39
C ALA A 103 -15.65 6.71 -17.33
N ARG A 104 -15.66 7.31 -18.52
CA ARG A 104 -14.56 7.20 -19.49
C ARG A 104 -13.25 7.78 -18.94
N LYS A 105 -13.31 8.94 -18.27
CA LYS A 105 -12.14 9.57 -17.62
C LYS A 105 -11.64 8.73 -16.44
N ALA A 106 -12.55 8.26 -15.59
CA ALA A 106 -12.24 7.38 -14.45
C ALA A 106 -11.56 6.10 -14.92
N ARG A 107 -12.06 5.45 -15.98
CA ARG A 107 -11.43 4.28 -16.59
C ARG A 107 -10.00 4.55 -17.05
N LYS A 108 -9.75 5.67 -17.74
CA LYS A 108 -8.39 6.04 -18.18
C LYS A 108 -7.45 6.26 -16.99
N ARG A 109 -7.91 6.93 -15.94
CA ARG A 109 -7.14 7.14 -14.70
C ARG A 109 -6.84 5.83 -13.99
N ALA A 110 -7.83 4.93 -13.90
CA ALA A 110 -7.67 3.61 -13.33
C ALA A 110 -6.65 2.77 -14.13
N GLU A 111 -6.70 2.81 -15.46
CA GLU A 111 -5.72 2.15 -16.32
C GLU A 111 -4.30 2.69 -16.10
N GLN A 112 -4.13 4.01 -16.03
CA GLN A 112 -2.84 4.64 -15.72
C GLN A 112 -2.31 4.20 -14.35
N LEU A 113 -3.14 4.21 -13.32
CA LEU A 113 -2.76 3.75 -11.99
C LEU A 113 -2.39 2.26 -11.97
N GLY A 114 -3.09 1.42 -12.74
CA GLY A 114 -2.75 0.00 -12.90
C GLY A 114 -1.39 -0.21 -13.58
N LYS A 115 -1.03 0.62 -14.57
CA LYS A 115 0.31 0.61 -15.19
C LYS A 115 1.38 1.01 -14.19
N LEU A 116 1.19 2.13 -13.50
CA LEU A 116 2.12 2.64 -12.49
C LEU A 116 2.31 1.63 -11.35
N ARG A 117 1.26 0.94 -10.92
CA ARG A 117 1.36 -0.09 -9.89
C ARG A 117 2.21 -1.27 -10.34
N ARG A 118 1.99 -1.81 -11.55
CA ARG A 118 2.81 -2.90 -12.10
C ARG A 118 4.26 -2.49 -12.28
N GLU A 119 4.51 -1.24 -12.69
CA GLU A 119 5.87 -0.69 -12.75
C GLU A 119 6.50 -0.61 -11.36
N ALA A 120 5.76 -0.13 -10.35
CA ALA A 120 6.23 -0.10 -8.97
C ALA A 120 6.52 -1.51 -8.41
N GLU A 121 5.68 -2.49 -8.70
CA GLU A 121 5.90 -3.90 -8.33
C GLU A 121 7.14 -4.48 -9.02
N ARG A 122 7.35 -4.19 -10.31
CA ARG A 122 8.58 -4.56 -11.04
C ARG A 122 9.84 -3.94 -10.44
N LEU A 123 9.79 -2.64 -10.13
CA LEU A 123 10.91 -1.92 -9.50
C LEU A 123 11.17 -2.45 -8.08
N ALA A 124 10.13 -2.72 -7.29
CA ALA A 124 10.26 -3.30 -5.96
C ALA A 124 10.88 -4.71 -6.00
N ALA A 125 10.50 -5.54 -6.98
CA ALA A 125 11.11 -6.86 -7.20
C ALA A 125 12.60 -6.75 -7.58
N ALA A 126 12.99 -5.72 -8.35
CA ALA A 126 14.39 -5.49 -8.71
C ALA A 126 15.25 -5.04 -7.51
N VAL A 127 14.68 -4.30 -6.56
CA VAL A 127 15.40 -3.81 -5.36
C VAL A 127 15.49 -4.87 -4.26
N THR A 128 14.52 -5.79 -4.19
CA THR A 128 14.49 -6.85 -3.16
C THR A 128 15.40 -8.04 -3.47
N ALA A 129 15.98 -8.11 -4.67
CA ALA A 129 17.04 -9.07 -4.98
C ALA A 129 18.36 -8.62 -4.30
N PRO A 130 18.91 -9.37 -3.32
CA PRO A 130 20.16 -8.99 -2.67
C PRO A 130 21.30 -9.11 -3.69
N SER A 131 21.71 -7.99 -4.28
CA SER A 131 22.73 -7.95 -5.32
C SER A 131 24.17 -8.04 -4.81
N TRP A 132 24.39 -8.21 -3.50
CA TRP A 132 25.74 -8.01 -2.94
C TRP A 132 26.11 -8.79 -1.67
N PHE A 133 25.36 -9.81 -1.21
CA PHE A 133 25.92 -10.68 -0.16
C PHE A 133 26.79 -11.75 -0.82
N PRO A 134 28.14 -11.61 -0.90
CA PRO A 134 28.98 -12.76 -1.13
C PRO A 134 28.74 -13.73 0.03
N ALA A 135 28.52 -15.00 -0.29
CA ALA A 135 28.57 -16.06 0.70
C ALA A 135 29.93 -15.97 1.43
N ILE A 136 29.90 -15.65 2.72
CA ILE A 136 31.10 -15.64 3.59
C ILE A 136 31.59 -17.09 3.88
N ASP A 137 30.95 -18.12 3.32
CA ASP A 137 31.36 -19.52 3.44
C ASP A 137 32.52 -19.90 2.52
N ALA A 138 33.68 -19.26 2.69
CA ALA A 138 34.96 -19.77 2.19
C ALA A 138 36.18 -19.11 2.85
N ILE A 139 36.19 -18.91 4.17
CA ILE A 139 37.47 -18.85 4.88
C ILE A 139 37.84 -20.30 5.20
N PRO A 140 38.73 -20.96 4.43
CA PRO A 140 39.30 -22.21 4.87
C PRO A 140 40.00 -21.95 6.21
N ARG A 141 39.60 -22.68 7.25
CA ARG A 141 40.40 -22.87 8.46
C ARG A 141 41.71 -23.54 8.03
N THR A 142 42.66 -22.77 7.51
CA THR A 142 44.01 -23.25 7.30
C THR A 142 44.66 -23.42 8.66
N ALA A 143 45.02 -24.67 8.91
CA ALA A 143 45.87 -25.18 9.96
C ALA A 143 46.94 -24.20 10.48
N GLY A 144 47.10 -24.22 11.80
CA GLY A 144 48.36 -24.07 12.53
C GLY A 144 49.33 -23.01 12.04
N LEU A 145 49.27 -21.82 12.62
CA LEU A 145 50.49 -21.03 12.82
C LEU A 145 51.09 -21.40 14.17
N ALA A 146 52.26 -22.01 14.08
CA ALA A 146 53.17 -22.27 15.17
C ALA A 146 53.45 -21.01 15.99
N CYS A 147 53.56 -21.19 17.30
CA CYS A 147 54.25 -20.27 18.18
C CYS A 147 55.69 -20.12 17.67
N ALA A 148 56.04 -18.95 17.15
CA ALA A 148 57.41 -18.52 17.01
C ALA A 148 57.64 -17.43 18.07
N GLU A 149 58.35 -17.79 19.13
CA GLU A 149 58.87 -16.85 20.12
C GLU A 149 59.98 -16.01 19.46
N GLY A 150 59.75 -14.70 19.36
CA GLY A 150 60.75 -13.70 18.96
C GLY A 150 61.39 -13.08 20.22
N PRO A 151 62.74 -12.96 20.31
CA PRO A 151 63.45 -12.58 21.52
C PRO A 151 63.89 -11.12 21.55
N ASP A 152 62.98 -10.16 21.69
CA ASP A 152 63.38 -8.76 21.82
C ASP A 152 62.25 -7.89 22.37
N GLY A 153 62.27 -7.73 23.69
CA GLY A 153 61.43 -6.78 24.41
C GLY A 153 61.65 -5.36 23.89
N SER A 154 60.68 -4.83 23.15
CA SER A 154 60.45 -3.40 23.07
C SER A 154 58.95 -3.12 23.00
N ALA A 155 58.50 -2.39 24.01
CA ALA A 155 57.11 -2.01 24.21
C ALA A 155 56.67 -0.99 23.16
N ALA A 156 55.56 -1.27 22.48
CA ALA A 156 54.82 -0.26 21.72
C ALA A 156 53.33 -0.39 22.02
N TYR A 157 52.93 0.31 23.08
CA TYR A 157 51.73 1.14 23.22
C TYR A 157 50.48 0.68 22.44
N TRP A 158 49.59 -0.02 23.16
CA TRP A 158 48.20 -0.22 22.76
C TRP A 158 47.32 0.70 23.62
N PRO A 159 46.48 1.58 23.04
CA PRO A 159 45.50 2.32 23.81
C PRO A 159 44.41 1.38 24.34
N ASP A 160 44.10 1.62 25.62
CA ASP A 160 43.25 0.85 26.50
C ASP A 160 41.83 0.55 26.01
N ALA A 161 41.48 -0.73 26.13
CA ALA A 161 40.31 -1.22 26.85
C ALA A 161 38.93 -0.66 26.46
N ILE A 162 38.32 -1.25 25.43
CA ILE A 162 36.87 -1.52 25.49
C ILE A 162 36.68 -2.84 26.22
N ARG A 163 36.33 -2.68 27.50
CA ARG A 163 35.92 -3.72 28.44
C ARG A 163 34.58 -4.30 27.98
N ALA A 164 34.60 -5.36 27.17
CA ALA A 164 33.43 -6.19 26.94
C ALA A 164 33.49 -7.39 27.88
N SER A 165 32.62 -7.35 28.88
CA SER A 165 32.30 -8.40 29.84
C SER A 165 32.06 -9.76 29.17
N SER A 166 32.86 -10.75 29.54
CA SER A 166 32.56 -12.16 29.33
C SER A 166 31.44 -12.60 30.28
N PRO A 167 30.47 -13.42 29.86
CA PRO A 167 29.74 -14.29 30.77
C PRO A 167 30.58 -15.56 31.05
N SER A 168 30.72 -15.87 32.33
CA SER A 168 31.31 -17.08 32.88
C SER A 168 30.37 -18.28 32.78
N CYS A 169 30.97 -19.44 32.48
CA CYS A 169 30.57 -20.84 32.70
C CYS A 169 29.11 -21.26 32.43
#